data_AF-A0A9E1IER2-F1
#
_entry.id   AF-A0A9E1IER2-F1
#
_cell.length_a   1.000
_cell.length_b   1.000
_cell.length_c   1.000
_cell.angle_alpha   90.00
_cell.angle_beta   90.00
_cell.angle_gamma   90.00
#
_symmetry.space_group_name_H-M   'P 1'
#
loop_
_entity.id
_entity.type
_entity.pdbx_description
1 polymer ?
#
loop_
_entity_poly.entity_id
_entity_poly.type
_entity_poly.pdbx_seq_one_letter_code
_entity_poly.pdbx_strand_id
1 'polypeptide(L)'
;MAEERWERKLSPEEIAFYKAVLNEGGVIRPQVDVGASVGFSYPSVGKYLGYEANIDLEYLQGRESQGLLRKEFYDRINLCPSCAHGAVNFREVCPNCSAANIGPEGVIHHFRCAYVAPESMFRQGPNLICPKCGHPLRSVGKDFERPSGVQHCNSCDELFVDPVVQGLCLSCGKRFPQENRVVATVYTFSVTAALVPAMEGADWMPLAATSIADELPGVTNEDFVRQSLDIEIKRAIRHGRELSVVVLCSGVLMPTKKDQRSHDHLVRSYQFAVALEQTRRDTDIIGRMRGGQLLFLLPETPLEGTVPMMARLAKAFGPVLDDLQIGATTFVEGDSVDCFIERALSKLVAVVPD
;
A
#
# COMPACT_ATOMS: atom_id res chain seq x y z
N MET A 1 19.56 26.10 -1.97
CA MET A 1 18.57 27.20 -1.97
C MET A 1 17.25 26.64 -2.48
N ALA A 2 16.45 26.06 -1.59
CA ALA A 2 15.03 25.73 -1.76
C ALA A 2 14.50 25.23 -0.39
N GLU A 3 14.50 26.11 0.61
CA GLU A 3 13.76 25.90 1.86
C GLU A 3 12.31 26.34 1.64
N GLU A 4 11.45 25.48 1.07
CA GLU A 4 10.00 25.70 1.12
C GLU A 4 9.26 24.38 1.36
N ARG A 5 9.61 23.70 2.45
CA ARG A 5 8.85 22.58 2.99
C ARG A 5 7.83 23.13 4.01
N TRP A 6 6.59 23.33 3.55
CA TRP A 6 5.44 23.98 4.21
C TRP A 6 5.76 25.30 4.93
N GLU A 7 5.12 26.40 4.51
CA GLU A 7 5.20 27.65 5.26
C GLU A 7 4.84 27.39 6.73
N ARG A 8 5.74 27.81 7.64
CA ARG A 8 5.48 27.88 9.09
C ARG A 8 4.48 28.97 9.43
N LYS A 9 3.59 29.31 8.49
CA LYS A 9 2.52 30.30 8.63
C LYS A 9 1.29 29.74 7.95
N LEU A 10 0.15 29.92 8.61
CA LEU A 10 -1.15 29.63 8.02
C LEU A 10 -1.53 30.79 7.10
N SER A 11 -1.98 30.46 5.90
CA SER A 11 -2.59 31.41 4.97
C SER A 11 -3.91 31.98 5.53
N PRO A 12 -4.38 33.14 5.03
CA PRO A 12 -5.67 33.69 5.42
C PRO A 12 -6.84 32.73 5.21
N GLU A 13 -6.81 31.93 4.14
CA GLU A 13 -7.82 30.90 3.84
C GLU A 13 -7.80 29.78 4.88
N GLU A 14 -6.62 29.32 5.30
CA GLU A 14 -6.46 28.30 6.34
C GLU A 14 -6.92 28.80 7.71
N ILE A 15 -6.62 30.06 8.05
CA ILE A 15 -7.13 30.68 9.28
C ILE A 15 -8.66 30.74 9.25
N ALA A 16 -9.27 31.11 8.12
CA ALA A 16 -10.73 31.14 7.97
C ALA A 16 -11.35 29.74 8.11
N PHE A 17 -10.74 28.73 7.48
CA PHE A 17 -11.10 27.32 7.62
C PHE A 17 -11.07 26.88 9.10
N TYR A 18 -9.96 27.10 9.80
CA TYR A 18 -9.81 26.66 11.18
C TYR A 18 -10.71 27.41 12.16
N LYS A 19 -11.03 28.69 11.90
CA LYS A 19 -12.09 29.40 12.65
C LYS A 19 -13.45 28.72 12.50
N ALA A 20 -13.81 28.28 11.30
CA ALA A 20 -15.05 27.55 11.08
C ALA A 20 -15.05 26.19 11.81
N VAL A 21 -13.94 25.44 11.70
CA VAL A 21 -13.77 24.15 12.40
C VAL A 21 -13.91 24.32 13.92
N LEU A 22 -13.31 25.35 14.51
CA LEU A 22 -13.43 25.64 15.95
C LEU A 22 -14.87 25.94 16.37
N ASN A 23 -15.62 26.69 15.55
CA ASN A 23 -17.03 26.97 15.81
C ASN A 23 -17.93 25.72 15.74
N GLU A 24 -17.51 24.72 14.98
CA GLU A 24 -18.21 23.42 14.81
C GLU A 24 -17.70 22.34 15.79
N GLY A 25 -17.00 22.75 16.85
CA GLY A 25 -16.54 21.84 17.92
C GLY A 25 -15.11 21.31 17.75
N GLY A 26 -14.35 21.83 16.78
CA GLY A 26 -12.92 21.54 16.63
C GLY A 26 -12.60 20.20 15.98
N VAL A 27 -13.56 19.57 15.30
CA VAL A 27 -13.42 18.22 14.71
C VAL A 27 -13.74 18.24 13.22
N ILE A 28 -12.85 17.67 12.42
CA ILE A 28 -12.94 17.50 10.98
C ILE A 28 -13.21 16.02 10.70
N ARG A 29 -14.45 15.70 10.30
CA ARG A 29 -14.90 14.31 10.08
C ARG A 29 -14.92 13.98 8.59
N PRO A 30 -14.53 12.77 8.20
CA PRO A 30 -14.73 12.28 6.85
C PRO A 30 -16.23 12.06 6.59
N GLN A 31 -16.64 12.20 5.32
CA GLN A 31 -17.98 11.86 4.85
C GLN A 31 -17.90 10.92 3.66
N VAL A 32 -18.84 9.98 3.57
CA VAL A 32 -18.95 9.08 2.41
C VAL A 32 -19.30 9.91 1.18
N ASP A 33 -18.51 9.76 0.13
CA ASP A 33 -18.64 10.49 -1.13
C ASP A 33 -18.36 9.56 -2.30
N VAL A 34 -19.41 9.22 -3.05
CA VAL A 34 -19.33 8.32 -4.20
C VAL A 34 -18.57 8.95 -5.37
N GLY A 35 -18.51 10.28 -5.43
CA GLY A 35 -17.72 11.01 -6.43
C GLY A 35 -16.23 11.10 -6.08
N ALA A 36 -15.87 10.92 -4.81
CA ALA A 36 -14.47 10.92 -4.38
C ALA A 36 -13.78 9.62 -4.81
N SER A 37 -12.56 9.73 -5.34
CA SER A 37 -11.82 8.56 -5.84
C SER A 37 -11.57 7.50 -4.77
N VAL A 38 -11.42 7.92 -3.51
CA VAL A 38 -11.23 7.03 -2.36
C VAL A 38 -12.53 6.70 -1.60
N GLY A 39 -13.68 7.19 -2.07
CA GLY A 39 -15.00 6.96 -1.44
C GLY A 39 -15.31 7.83 -0.22
N PHE A 40 -14.36 8.69 0.18
CA PHE A 40 -14.50 9.62 1.29
C PHE A 40 -13.98 11.00 0.90
N SER A 41 -14.60 12.05 1.45
CA SER A 41 -14.15 13.43 1.32
C SER A 41 -14.22 14.16 2.67
N TYR A 42 -13.61 15.35 2.75
CA TYR A 42 -13.73 16.24 3.89
C TYR A 42 -14.37 17.55 3.44
N PRO A 43 -15.71 17.65 3.39
CA PRO A 43 -16.39 18.78 2.75
C PRO A 43 -16.01 20.15 3.31
N SER A 44 -15.66 20.23 4.61
CA SER A 44 -15.17 21.48 5.21
C SER A 44 -13.82 21.91 4.62
N VAL A 45 -12.95 20.98 4.23
CA VAL A 45 -11.68 21.30 3.58
C VAL A 45 -11.94 21.83 2.16
N GLY A 46 -12.70 21.09 1.35
CA GLY A 46 -13.07 21.52 0.00
C GLY A 46 -13.79 22.89 -0.04
N LYS A 47 -14.71 23.15 0.91
CA LYS A 47 -15.47 24.40 0.99
C LYS A 47 -14.59 25.65 1.20
N TYR A 48 -13.58 25.56 2.06
CA TYR A 48 -12.79 26.73 2.46
C TYR A 48 -11.46 26.85 1.71
N LEU A 49 -10.86 25.72 1.34
CA LEU A 49 -9.54 25.69 0.71
C LEU A 49 -9.59 25.39 -0.79
N GLY A 50 -10.77 25.09 -1.34
CA GLY A 50 -10.96 24.84 -2.76
C GLY A 50 -10.24 23.58 -3.26
N TYR A 51 -9.93 22.66 -2.35
CA TYR A 51 -9.31 21.38 -2.66
C TYR A 51 -10.34 20.40 -3.23
N GLU A 52 -9.92 19.61 -4.23
CA GLU A 52 -10.68 18.44 -4.65
C GLU A 52 -10.69 17.40 -3.51
N ALA A 53 -11.76 16.61 -3.40
CA ALA A 53 -12.02 15.66 -2.31
C ALA A 53 -10.84 14.76 -1.88
N ASN A 54 -9.94 14.48 -2.82
CA ASN A 54 -8.76 13.64 -2.64
C ASN A 54 -7.58 14.41 -1.98
N ILE A 55 -7.42 15.69 -2.30
CA ILE A 55 -6.34 16.57 -1.80
C ILE A 55 -6.52 16.87 -0.31
N ASP A 56 -7.76 16.78 0.18
CA ASP A 56 -8.13 17.07 1.57
C ASP A 56 -7.32 16.25 2.58
N LEU A 57 -7.06 14.96 2.30
CA LEU A 57 -6.40 14.06 3.25
C LEU A 57 -4.90 14.39 3.44
N GLU A 58 -4.19 14.68 2.35
CA GLU A 58 -2.76 15.02 2.38
C GLU A 58 -2.52 16.30 3.17
N TYR A 59 -3.37 17.31 2.95
CA TYR A 59 -3.36 18.55 3.71
C TYR A 59 -3.55 18.32 5.23
N LEU A 60 -4.56 17.54 5.62
CA LEU A 60 -4.85 17.28 7.03
C LEU A 60 -3.73 16.47 7.70
N GLN A 61 -3.14 15.50 6.99
CA GLN A 61 -1.98 14.75 7.48
C GLN A 61 -0.74 15.62 7.65
N GLY A 62 -0.47 16.55 6.73
CA GLY A 62 0.63 17.52 6.88
C GLY A 62 0.43 18.47 8.07
N ARG A 63 -0.80 18.86 8.38
CA ARG A 63 -1.09 19.68 9.58
C ARG A 63 -1.04 18.87 10.87
N GLU A 64 -1.28 17.56 10.80
CA GLU A 64 -1.05 16.62 11.90
C GLU A 64 0.45 16.39 12.17
N SER A 65 1.28 16.25 11.14
CA SER A 65 2.75 16.12 11.31
C SER A 65 3.37 17.36 11.97
N GLN A 66 2.78 18.53 11.73
CA GLN A 66 3.11 19.80 12.37
C GLN A 66 2.54 19.96 13.79
N GLY A 67 1.71 19.02 14.25
CA GLY A 67 1.10 19.04 15.59
C GLY A 67 -0.05 20.02 15.78
N LEU A 68 -0.56 20.61 14.70
CA LEU A 68 -1.75 21.47 14.73
C LEU A 68 -3.05 20.66 14.81
N LEU A 69 -3.01 19.44 14.29
CA LEU A 69 -4.09 18.47 14.35
C LEU A 69 -3.64 17.21 15.07
N ARG A 70 -4.62 16.48 15.62
CA ARG A 70 -4.49 15.11 16.10
C ARG A 70 -5.41 14.24 15.27
N LYS A 71 -4.92 13.09 14.81
CA LYS A 71 -5.75 12.11 14.09
C LYS A 71 -6.24 10.99 15.00
N GLU A 72 -7.46 10.54 14.74
CA GLU A 72 -8.07 9.37 15.36
C GLU A 72 -8.58 8.45 14.24
N PHE A 73 -8.42 7.14 14.44
CA PHE A 73 -8.88 6.14 13.49
C PHE A 73 -10.38 6.29 13.22
N TYR A 74 -10.77 6.33 11.95
CA TYR A 74 -12.17 6.31 11.53
C TYR A 74 -12.51 5.01 10.81
N ASP A 75 -11.80 4.68 9.73
CA ASP A 75 -12.08 3.47 8.94
C ASP A 75 -10.85 3.02 8.10
N ARG A 76 -10.94 1.86 7.45
CA ARG A 76 -9.98 1.37 6.44
C ARG A 76 -10.69 1.09 5.12
N ILE A 77 -10.06 1.52 4.03
CA ILE A 77 -10.57 1.32 2.66
C ILE A 77 -9.57 0.55 1.82
N ASN A 78 -10.09 -0.20 0.85
CA ASN A 78 -9.28 -0.92 -0.12
C ASN A 78 -9.20 -0.11 -1.41
N LEU A 79 -7.99 0.19 -1.88
CA LEU A 79 -7.77 0.90 -3.14
C LEU A 79 -7.19 -0.03 -4.20
N CYS A 80 -7.45 0.32 -5.46
CA CYS A 80 -6.83 -0.34 -6.59
C CYS A 80 -5.32 -0.07 -6.61
N PRO A 81 -4.46 -1.10 -6.72
CA PRO A 81 -3.01 -0.90 -6.79
C PRO A 81 -2.56 -0.16 -8.06
N SER A 82 -3.41 -0.12 -9.08
CA SER A 82 -3.06 0.50 -10.36
C SER A 82 -3.53 1.95 -10.52
N CYS A 83 -4.56 2.40 -9.82
CA CYS A 83 -5.06 3.79 -9.96
C CYS A 83 -5.50 4.42 -8.63
N ALA A 84 -5.24 3.76 -7.49
CA ALA A 84 -5.59 4.18 -6.14
C ALA A 84 -7.08 4.55 -5.92
N HIS A 85 -7.98 4.13 -6.80
CA HIS A 85 -9.42 4.32 -6.59
C HIS A 85 -10.00 3.26 -5.65
N GLY A 86 -10.90 3.68 -4.76
CA GLY A 86 -11.64 2.85 -3.81
C GLY A 86 -12.83 2.10 -4.42
N ALA A 87 -13.17 2.37 -5.68
CA ALA A 87 -14.21 1.64 -6.41
C ALA A 87 -13.72 0.24 -6.83
N VAL A 88 -13.51 -0.64 -5.86
CA VAL A 88 -13.01 -2.02 -6.03
C VAL A 88 -14.11 -3.01 -5.65
N ASN A 89 -14.39 -3.93 -6.57
CA ASN A 89 -15.27 -5.08 -6.34
C ASN A 89 -14.42 -6.34 -6.12
N PHE A 90 -14.43 -6.89 -4.91
CA PHE A 90 -13.82 -8.20 -4.63
C PHE A 90 -14.82 -9.31 -4.94
N ARG A 91 -14.40 -10.22 -5.82
CA ARG A 91 -15.23 -11.30 -6.31
C ARG A 91 -14.50 -12.63 -6.22
N GLU A 92 -15.26 -13.68 -5.99
CA GLU A 92 -14.81 -15.07 -6.09
C GLU A 92 -14.73 -15.46 -7.57
N VAL A 93 -13.61 -16.07 -7.97
CA VAL A 93 -13.36 -16.51 -9.35
C VAL A 93 -12.82 -17.93 -9.39
N CYS A 94 -13.04 -18.59 -10.51
CA CYS A 94 -12.48 -19.92 -10.77
C CYS A 94 -10.94 -19.89 -10.76
N PRO A 95 -10.28 -20.80 -10.02
CA PRO A 95 -8.81 -20.88 -9.97
C PRO A 95 -8.17 -21.22 -11.32
N ASN A 96 -8.91 -21.90 -12.22
CA ASN A 96 -8.40 -22.31 -13.52
C ASN A 96 -8.51 -21.20 -14.58
N CYS A 97 -9.68 -20.55 -14.72
CA CYS A 97 -9.93 -19.60 -15.81
C CYS A 97 -10.20 -18.14 -15.37
N SER A 98 -10.21 -17.86 -14.05
CA SER A 98 -10.54 -16.54 -13.49
C SER A 98 -11.93 -15.98 -13.83
N ALA A 99 -12.86 -16.81 -14.32
CA ALA A 99 -14.25 -16.43 -14.51
C ALA A 99 -14.98 -16.35 -13.18
N ALA A 100 -15.83 -15.33 -13.01
CA ALA A 100 -16.70 -15.18 -11.83
C ALA A 100 -18.02 -15.96 -11.95
N ASN A 101 -18.26 -16.62 -13.08
CA ASN A 101 -19.46 -17.42 -13.32
C ASN A 101 -19.29 -18.81 -12.68
N ILE A 102 -19.32 -18.84 -11.36
CA ILE A 102 -19.17 -20.04 -10.53
C ILE A 102 -20.47 -20.30 -9.77
N GLY A 103 -20.74 -21.56 -9.44
CA GLY A 103 -21.91 -21.92 -8.64
C GLY A 103 -21.69 -23.20 -7.85
N PRO A 104 -22.49 -23.44 -6.80
CA PRO A 104 -22.38 -24.64 -6.00
C PRO A 104 -22.74 -25.88 -6.83
N GLU A 105 -21.93 -26.93 -6.75
CA GLU A 105 -22.15 -28.19 -7.43
C GLU A 105 -22.17 -29.35 -6.43
N GLY A 106 -23.25 -30.12 -6.43
CA GLY A 106 -23.34 -31.31 -5.62
C GLY A 106 -22.54 -32.44 -6.26
N VAL A 107 -21.42 -32.84 -5.67
CA VAL A 107 -20.60 -33.96 -6.18
C VAL A 107 -20.70 -35.20 -5.30
N ILE A 108 -20.46 -36.36 -5.91
CA ILE A 108 -20.33 -37.64 -5.22
C ILE A 108 -18.90 -38.13 -5.37
N HIS A 109 -18.26 -38.45 -4.25
CA HIS A 109 -17.00 -39.20 -4.22
C HIS A 109 -17.28 -40.66 -3.88
N HIS A 110 -17.13 -41.54 -4.88
CA HIS A 110 -17.33 -42.99 -4.71
C HIS A 110 -16.05 -43.66 -4.19
N PHE A 111 -16.10 -44.18 -2.96
CA PHE A 111 -14.91 -44.70 -2.27
C PHE A 111 -14.24 -45.87 -2.98
N ARG A 112 -15.03 -46.78 -3.58
CA ARG A 112 -14.49 -48.02 -4.16
C ARG A 112 -13.60 -47.79 -5.38
N CYS A 113 -13.89 -46.77 -6.20
CA CYS A 113 -13.13 -46.51 -7.42
C CYS A 113 -12.54 -45.10 -7.50
N ALA A 114 -12.60 -44.35 -6.38
CA ALA A 114 -12.16 -42.96 -6.23
C ALA A 114 -12.67 -42.03 -7.34
N TYR A 115 -13.86 -42.29 -7.86
CA TYR A 115 -14.44 -41.43 -8.90
C TYR A 115 -15.22 -40.29 -8.24
N VAL A 116 -14.90 -39.07 -8.65
CA VAL A 116 -15.55 -37.83 -8.20
C VAL A 116 -16.17 -37.17 -9.41
N ALA A 117 -17.46 -36.89 -9.34
CA ALA A 117 -18.20 -36.20 -10.39
C ALA A 117 -19.50 -35.59 -9.84
N PRO A 118 -20.17 -34.71 -10.61
CA PRO A 118 -21.52 -34.23 -10.29
C PRO A 118 -22.51 -35.36 -9.96
N GLU A 119 -23.34 -35.18 -8.94
CA GLU A 119 -24.36 -36.16 -8.53
C GLU A 119 -25.31 -36.51 -9.68
N SER A 120 -25.56 -35.55 -10.58
CA SER A 120 -26.34 -35.75 -11.80
C SER A 120 -25.82 -36.91 -12.66
N MET A 121 -24.50 -37.14 -12.72
CA MET A 121 -23.89 -38.24 -13.48
C MET A 121 -24.07 -39.61 -12.82
N PHE A 122 -24.35 -39.63 -11.52
CA PHE A 122 -24.62 -40.86 -10.78
C PHE A 122 -26.11 -41.22 -10.79
N ARG A 123 -27.00 -40.27 -11.06
CA ARG A 123 -28.44 -40.45 -10.91
C ARG A 123 -29.05 -41.20 -12.09
N GLN A 124 -29.63 -42.37 -11.79
CA GLN A 124 -30.43 -43.17 -12.74
C GLN A 124 -31.80 -43.44 -12.12
N GLY A 125 -32.76 -42.55 -12.40
CA GLY A 125 -34.09 -42.58 -11.78
C GLY A 125 -33.98 -42.37 -10.25
N PRO A 126 -34.52 -43.26 -9.40
CA PRO A 126 -34.40 -43.17 -7.95
C PRO A 126 -33.04 -43.69 -7.41
N ASN A 127 -32.21 -44.30 -8.26
CA ASN A 127 -30.98 -44.96 -7.84
C ASN A 127 -29.74 -44.11 -8.15
N LEU A 128 -28.69 -44.30 -7.35
CA LEU A 128 -27.35 -43.76 -7.61
C LEU A 128 -26.44 -44.91 -8.08
N ILE A 129 -25.82 -44.77 -9.25
CA ILE A 129 -24.95 -45.77 -9.88
C ILE A 129 -23.68 -45.06 -10.36
N CYS A 130 -22.51 -45.56 -9.98
CA CYS A 130 -21.24 -44.98 -10.40
C CYS A 130 -21.03 -45.15 -11.92
N PRO A 131 -20.85 -44.08 -12.71
CA PRO A 131 -20.68 -44.19 -14.15
C PRO A 131 -19.32 -44.81 -14.54
N LYS A 132 -18.30 -44.76 -13.65
CA LYS A 132 -16.97 -45.36 -13.88
C LYS A 132 -16.95 -46.88 -13.73
N CYS A 133 -17.73 -47.46 -12.81
CA CYS A 133 -17.64 -48.89 -12.50
C CYS A 133 -18.99 -49.63 -12.48
N GLY A 134 -20.10 -48.94 -12.71
CA GLY A 134 -21.45 -49.49 -12.71
C GLY A 134 -21.97 -49.91 -11.34
N HIS A 135 -21.22 -49.68 -10.26
CA HIS A 135 -21.63 -50.13 -8.92
C HIS A 135 -22.74 -49.25 -8.35
N PRO A 136 -23.82 -49.82 -7.78
CA PRO A 136 -24.85 -49.06 -7.10
C PRO A 136 -24.32 -48.48 -5.77
N LEU A 137 -24.72 -47.26 -5.47
CA LEU A 137 -24.39 -46.52 -4.25
C LEU A 137 -25.61 -46.51 -3.34
N ARG A 138 -25.54 -47.18 -2.18
CA ARG A 138 -26.72 -47.39 -1.31
C ARG A 138 -26.61 -46.63 0.00
N SER A 139 -25.41 -46.49 0.54
CA SER A 139 -25.20 -45.91 1.88
C SER A 139 -24.16 -44.78 1.85
N VAL A 140 -24.60 -43.58 2.20
CA VAL A 140 -23.72 -42.43 2.48
C VAL A 140 -22.80 -42.78 3.66
N GLY A 141 -21.53 -42.40 3.58
CA GLY A 141 -20.50 -42.68 4.59
C GLY A 141 -19.89 -44.09 4.52
N LYS A 142 -20.46 -45.00 3.72
CA LYS A 142 -19.90 -46.35 3.50
C LYS A 142 -19.55 -46.63 2.04
N ASP A 143 -20.43 -46.26 1.11
CA ASP A 143 -20.20 -46.45 -0.33
C ASP A 143 -19.66 -45.15 -0.95
N PHE A 144 -20.13 -44.00 -0.48
CA PHE A 144 -19.74 -42.69 -0.97
C PHE A 144 -19.93 -41.59 0.06
N GLU A 145 -19.35 -40.43 -0.22
CA GLU A 145 -19.65 -39.17 0.45
C GLU A 145 -20.11 -38.10 -0.52
N ARG A 146 -20.69 -37.04 0.05
CA ARG A 146 -21.04 -35.80 -0.65
C ARG A 146 -20.17 -34.68 -0.08
N PRO A 147 -19.01 -34.38 -0.70
CA PRO A 147 -18.20 -33.25 -0.32
C PRO A 147 -19.04 -31.96 -0.35
N SER A 148 -19.01 -31.20 0.75
CA SER A 148 -19.65 -29.89 0.83
C SER A 148 -18.72 -28.80 0.31
N GLY A 149 -19.29 -27.71 -0.20
CA GLY A 149 -18.52 -26.54 -0.62
C GLY A 149 -17.90 -26.64 -2.01
N VAL A 150 -18.16 -27.72 -2.75
CA VAL A 150 -17.69 -27.84 -4.13
C VAL A 150 -18.41 -26.84 -5.02
N GLN A 151 -17.61 -26.13 -5.81
CA GLN A 151 -18.02 -25.17 -6.81
C GLN A 151 -17.73 -25.73 -8.20
N HIS A 152 -18.59 -25.38 -9.15
CA HIS A 152 -18.41 -25.61 -10.58
C HIS A 152 -18.24 -24.27 -11.30
N CYS A 153 -17.28 -24.22 -12.21
CA CYS A 153 -17.14 -23.10 -13.12
C CYS A 153 -17.99 -23.30 -14.38
N ASN A 154 -19.02 -22.48 -14.55
CA ASN A 154 -19.87 -22.48 -15.75
C ASN A 154 -19.18 -21.92 -17.02
N SER A 155 -17.87 -21.63 -16.96
CA SER A 155 -17.09 -21.13 -18.09
C SER A 155 -16.01 -22.10 -18.57
N CYS A 156 -15.52 -23.00 -17.73
CA CYS A 156 -14.47 -23.97 -18.10
C CYS A 156 -14.70 -25.38 -17.53
N ASP A 157 -15.84 -25.61 -16.87
CA ASP A 157 -16.26 -26.88 -16.25
C ASP A 157 -15.35 -27.42 -15.13
N GLU A 158 -14.40 -26.61 -14.64
CA GLU A 158 -13.55 -26.96 -13.50
C GLU A 158 -14.38 -27.12 -12.22
N LEU A 159 -14.06 -28.18 -11.44
CA LEU A 159 -14.58 -28.41 -10.09
C LEU A 159 -13.51 -28.07 -9.06
N PHE A 160 -13.84 -27.23 -8.08
CA PHE A 160 -12.91 -26.78 -7.05
C PHE A 160 -13.65 -26.50 -5.75
N VAL A 161 -12.94 -26.44 -4.62
CA VAL A 161 -13.54 -26.15 -3.31
C VAL A 161 -13.40 -24.68 -2.96
N ASP A 162 -12.19 -24.15 -3.09
CA ASP A 162 -11.88 -22.79 -2.69
C ASP A 162 -11.77 -21.88 -3.92
N PRO A 163 -12.73 -20.97 -4.15
CA PRO A 163 -12.56 -19.93 -5.16
C PRO A 163 -11.42 -18.99 -4.78
N VAL A 164 -10.76 -18.42 -5.78
CA VAL A 164 -9.78 -17.36 -5.57
C VAL A 164 -10.51 -16.03 -5.46
N VAL A 165 -10.15 -15.20 -4.48
CA VAL A 165 -10.67 -13.83 -4.41
C VAL A 165 -9.83 -12.90 -5.26
N GLN A 166 -10.46 -12.21 -6.21
CA GLN A 166 -9.83 -11.26 -7.12
C GLN A 166 -10.52 -9.90 -7.01
N GLY A 167 -9.71 -8.83 -6.97
CA GLY A 167 -10.20 -7.45 -7.09
C GLY A 167 -10.42 -7.06 -8.55
N LEU A 168 -11.57 -6.44 -8.85
CA LEU A 168 -11.84 -5.69 -10.08
C LEU A 168 -11.98 -4.21 -9.73
N CYS A 169 -11.15 -3.36 -10.33
CA CYS A 169 -11.36 -1.91 -10.24
C CYS A 169 -12.46 -1.47 -11.21
N LEU A 170 -13.49 -0.81 -10.70
CA LEU A 170 -14.59 -0.25 -11.48
C LEU A 170 -14.24 1.11 -12.12
N SER A 171 -13.15 1.74 -11.68
CA SER A 171 -12.62 2.97 -12.29
C SER A 171 -11.73 2.66 -13.50
N CYS A 172 -10.71 1.80 -13.36
CA CYS A 172 -9.75 1.51 -14.44
C CYS A 172 -9.93 0.15 -15.14
N GLY A 173 -10.84 -0.71 -14.68
CA GLY A 173 -11.09 -2.04 -15.27
C GLY A 173 -10.04 -3.12 -15.00
N LYS A 174 -8.91 -2.77 -14.37
CA LYS A 174 -7.83 -3.73 -14.06
C LYS A 174 -8.26 -4.74 -13.00
N ARG A 175 -7.70 -5.94 -13.12
CA ARG A 175 -7.88 -7.06 -12.20
C ARG A 175 -6.60 -7.28 -11.41
N PHE A 176 -6.71 -7.62 -10.14
CA PHE A 176 -5.54 -7.87 -9.28
C PHE A 176 -5.88 -8.91 -8.19
N PRO A 177 -4.90 -9.69 -7.72
CA PRO A 177 -5.07 -10.57 -6.56
C PRO A 177 -5.42 -9.78 -5.29
N GLN A 178 -6.21 -10.35 -4.37
CA GLN A 178 -6.65 -9.66 -3.14
C GLN A 178 -5.45 -9.21 -2.26
N GLU A 179 -4.38 -9.98 -2.25
CA GLU A 179 -3.13 -9.70 -1.54
C GLU A 179 -2.41 -8.46 -2.07
N ASN A 180 -2.64 -8.08 -3.32
CA ASN A 180 -2.06 -6.88 -3.94
C ASN A 180 -2.91 -5.63 -3.71
N ARG A 181 -4.01 -5.72 -2.94
CA ARG A 181 -4.82 -4.54 -2.62
C ARG A 181 -4.04 -3.54 -1.77
N VAL A 182 -4.32 -2.27 -1.99
CA VAL A 182 -3.82 -1.18 -1.16
C VAL A 182 -4.78 -0.99 0.00
N VAL A 183 -4.29 -0.85 1.23
CA VAL A 183 -5.17 -0.50 2.34
C VAL A 183 -4.83 0.90 2.86
N ALA A 184 -5.76 1.84 2.68
CA ALA A 184 -5.64 3.19 3.22
C ALA A 184 -6.47 3.32 4.49
N THR A 185 -6.02 4.17 5.41
CA THR A 185 -6.75 4.48 6.65
C THR A 185 -7.35 5.86 6.55
N VAL A 186 -8.65 5.96 6.82
CA VAL A 186 -9.40 7.20 6.91
C VAL A 186 -9.40 7.64 8.37
N TYR A 187 -9.17 8.94 8.59
CA TYR A 187 -9.04 9.50 9.94
C TYR A 187 -10.08 10.57 10.22
N THR A 188 -10.46 10.71 11.48
CA THR A 188 -11.05 11.95 12.00
C THR A 188 -9.91 12.83 12.53
N PHE A 189 -9.95 14.13 12.27
CA PHE A 189 -8.94 15.07 12.76
C PHE A 189 -9.55 16.01 13.78
N SER A 190 -8.88 16.19 14.91
CA SER A 190 -9.26 17.14 15.95
C SER A 190 -8.17 18.18 16.11
N VAL A 191 -8.56 19.44 16.32
CA VAL A 191 -7.61 20.53 16.54
C VAL A 191 -6.86 20.35 17.86
N THR A 192 -5.58 20.72 17.90
CA THR A 192 -4.78 20.71 19.13
C THR A 192 -4.74 22.09 19.79
N ALA A 193 -4.23 22.15 21.01
CA ALA A 193 -3.98 23.43 21.69
C ALA A 193 -2.95 24.33 20.96
N ALA A 194 -2.14 23.77 20.06
CA ALA A 194 -1.15 24.52 19.29
C ALA A 194 -1.78 25.33 18.13
N LEU A 195 -3.01 25.02 17.73
CA LEU A 195 -3.63 25.65 16.57
C LEU A 195 -3.92 27.15 16.75
N VAL A 196 -4.49 27.54 17.89
CA VAL A 196 -4.87 28.95 18.13
C VAL A 196 -3.63 29.87 18.14
N PRO A 197 -2.55 29.56 18.87
CA PRO A 197 -1.30 30.33 18.76
C PRO A 197 -0.75 30.39 17.33
N ALA A 198 -0.79 29.28 16.59
CA ALA A 198 -0.35 29.24 15.20
C ALA A 198 -1.18 30.17 14.28
N MET A 199 -2.49 30.27 14.52
CA MET A 199 -3.37 31.21 13.80
C MET A 199 -3.08 32.68 14.13
N GLU A 200 -2.55 32.96 15.32
CA GLU A 200 -2.10 34.29 15.75
C GLU A 200 -0.66 34.62 15.30
N GLY A 201 0.00 33.67 14.62
CA GLY A 201 1.34 33.84 14.06
C GLY A 201 2.48 33.47 15.02
N ALA A 202 2.20 32.79 16.13
CA ALA A 202 3.24 32.20 16.96
C ALA A 202 3.94 31.05 16.21
N ASP A 203 5.24 30.86 16.44
CA ASP A 203 5.93 29.67 15.93
C ASP A 203 5.41 28.41 16.64
N TRP A 204 5.18 27.34 15.89
CA TRP A 204 4.85 26.02 16.42
C TRP A 204 5.93 25.01 16.05
N MET A 205 6.23 24.10 16.96
CA MET A 205 7.22 23.04 16.74
C MET A 205 6.51 21.80 16.18
N PRO A 206 6.96 21.23 15.05
CA PRO A 206 6.38 20.00 14.52
C PRO A 206 6.48 18.86 15.55
N LEU A 207 5.40 18.11 15.75
CA LEU A 207 5.45 16.81 16.44
C LEU A 207 6.50 15.90 15.76
N ALA A 208 6.61 15.99 14.43
CA ALA A 208 7.59 15.26 13.63
C ALA A 208 9.05 15.54 13.98
N ALA A 209 9.39 16.70 14.56
CA ALA A 209 10.79 17.04 14.92
C ALA A 209 11.36 16.17 16.05
N THR A 210 10.50 15.41 16.75
CA THR A 210 10.89 14.39 17.74
C THR A 210 10.46 12.97 17.33
N SER A 211 9.79 12.83 16.18
CA SER A 211 9.27 11.57 15.68
C SER A 211 10.30 10.88 14.81
N ILE A 212 10.54 9.58 15.04
CA ILE A 212 11.36 8.73 14.18
C ILE A 212 10.75 8.57 12.77
N ALA A 213 9.43 8.72 12.64
CA ALA A 213 8.71 8.50 11.38
C ALA A 213 8.72 9.74 10.47
N ASP A 214 8.88 9.51 9.16
CA ASP A 214 8.56 10.48 8.10
C ASP A 214 7.03 10.52 7.87
N GLU A 215 6.57 11.49 7.09
CA GLU A 215 5.17 11.62 6.69
C GLU A 215 4.70 10.47 5.81
N LEU A 216 5.62 9.85 5.06
CA LEU A 216 5.35 8.64 4.29
C LEU A 216 5.16 7.44 5.24
N PRO A 217 4.01 6.73 5.19
CA PRO A 217 3.76 5.60 6.08
C PRO A 217 4.86 4.53 5.98
N GLY A 218 5.41 4.16 7.14
CA GLY A 218 6.45 3.13 7.24
C GLY A 218 7.86 3.58 6.86
N VAL A 219 8.06 4.85 6.52
CA VAL A 219 9.37 5.45 6.24
C VAL A 219 9.83 6.22 7.47
N THR A 220 11.11 6.13 7.83
CA THR A 220 11.70 6.91 8.92
C THR A 220 12.33 8.20 8.42
N ASN A 221 12.50 9.18 9.30
CA ASN A 221 13.18 10.42 8.97
C ASN A 221 14.70 10.22 8.74
N GLU A 222 15.37 11.23 8.18
CA GLU A 222 16.80 11.15 7.88
C GLU A 222 17.66 10.94 9.13
N ASP A 223 17.37 11.66 10.22
CA ASP A 223 18.20 11.63 11.43
C ASP A 223 18.24 10.20 12.00
N PHE A 224 17.09 9.51 12.02
CA PHE A 224 17.00 8.12 12.47
C PHE A 224 17.71 7.14 11.54
N VAL A 225 17.58 7.31 10.21
CA VAL A 225 18.29 6.42 9.27
C VAL A 225 19.78 6.60 9.36
N ARG A 226 20.27 7.84 9.46
CA ARG A 226 21.71 8.11 9.63
C ARG A 226 22.25 7.51 10.92
N GLN A 227 21.50 7.63 12.02
CA GLN A 227 21.87 7.01 13.28
C GLN A 227 21.87 5.48 13.19
N SER A 228 20.87 4.88 12.53
CA SER A 228 20.79 3.44 12.32
C SER A 228 21.94 2.94 11.44
N LEU A 229 22.30 3.69 10.40
CA LEU A 229 23.41 3.38 9.51
C LEU A 229 24.75 3.44 10.23
N ASP A 230 24.98 4.44 11.09
CA ASP A 230 26.18 4.53 11.94
C ASP A 230 26.30 3.31 12.88
N ILE A 231 25.19 2.87 13.48
CA ILE A 231 25.16 1.68 14.34
C ILE A 231 25.50 0.42 13.52
N GLU A 232 24.94 0.27 12.32
CA GLU A 232 25.18 -0.92 11.50
C GLU A 232 26.58 -0.94 10.88
N ILE A 233 27.17 0.21 10.54
CA ILE A 233 28.59 0.29 10.15
C ILE A 233 29.48 -0.24 11.29
N LYS A 234 29.23 0.21 12.53
CA LYS A 234 30.00 -0.27 13.70
C LYS A 234 29.85 -1.77 13.92
N ARG A 235 28.66 -2.33 13.67
CA ARG A 235 28.40 -3.78 13.75
C ARG A 235 29.10 -4.55 12.63
N ALA A 236 29.05 -4.04 11.41
CA ALA A 236 29.73 -4.61 10.24
C ALA A 236 31.24 -4.71 10.48
N ILE A 237 31.88 -3.63 10.94
CA ILE A 237 33.31 -3.62 11.29
C ILE A 237 33.62 -4.65 12.39
N ARG A 238 32.83 -4.66 13.47
CA ARG A 238 33.10 -5.53 14.64
C ARG A 238 32.97 -7.02 14.32
N HIS A 239 32.01 -7.39 13.48
CA HIS A 239 31.65 -8.78 13.24
C HIS A 239 32.04 -9.28 11.85
N GLY A 240 32.66 -8.44 11.01
CA GLY A 240 32.99 -8.78 9.62
C GLY A 240 31.74 -9.11 8.79
N ARG A 241 30.60 -8.48 9.08
CA ARG A 241 29.33 -8.71 8.37
C ARG A 241 29.21 -7.75 7.20
N GLU A 242 28.62 -8.24 6.12
CA GLU A 242 28.34 -7.41 4.94
C GLU A 242 27.15 -6.48 5.21
N LEU A 243 27.24 -5.25 4.73
CA LEU A 243 26.22 -4.23 4.87
C LEU A 243 26.06 -3.53 3.53
N SER A 244 24.84 -3.43 3.03
CA SER A 244 24.55 -2.73 1.79
C SER A 244 23.48 -1.68 1.98
N VAL A 245 23.52 -0.66 1.12
CA VAL A 245 22.47 0.34 1.02
C VAL A 245 21.98 0.42 -0.42
N VAL A 246 20.68 0.62 -0.57
CA VAL A 246 20.04 0.93 -1.85
C VAL A 246 19.38 2.28 -1.73
N VAL A 247 19.61 3.15 -2.71
CA VAL A 247 19.02 4.49 -2.77
C VAL A 247 18.10 4.56 -3.97
N LEU A 248 16.90 5.07 -3.74
CA LEU A 248 15.87 5.31 -4.74
C LEU A 248 15.67 6.82 -4.89
N CYS A 249 15.77 7.31 -6.12
CA CYS A 249 15.65 8.71 -6.48
C CYS A 249 14.60 8.89 -7.59
N SER A 250 13.78 9.92 -7.47
CA SER A 250 12.81 10.38 -8.49
C SER A 250 12.48 11.83 -8.17
N GLY A 251 12.24 12.66 -9.21
CA GLY A 251 11.81 14.04 -9.05
C GLY A 251 10.48 14.17 -8.32
N VAL A 252 9.62 13.15 -8.40
CA VAL A 252 8.32 13.09 -7.67
C VAL A 252 8.53 13.01 -6.16
N LEU A 253 9.66 12.50 -5.68
CA LEU A 253 9.96 12.44 -4.24
C LEU A 253 10.37 13.80 -3.65
N MET A 254 10.46 14.83 -4.49
CA MET A 254 10.60 16.23 -4.08
C MET A 254 9.42 17.04 -4.60
N PRO A 255 8.19 16.77 -4.14
CA PRO A 255 7.03 17.43 -4.71
C PRO A 255 7.06 18.93 -4.40
N THR A 256 6.88 19.77 -5.41
CA THR A 256 6.72 21.22 -5.22
C THR A 256 5.28 21.54 -4.81
N LYS A 257 5.03 22.70 -4.16
CA LYS A 257 3.68 23.16 -3.75
C LYS A 257 2.64 23.11 -4.90
N LYS A 258 3.08 23.20 -6.15
CA LYS A 258 2.22 23.23 -7.34
C LYS A 258 1.80 21.84 -7.81
N ASP A 259 2.65 20.83 -7.58
CA ASP A 259 2.41 19.43 -7.97
C ASP A 259 1.52 18.69 -6.96
N GLN A 260 1.59 19.09 -5.67
CA GLN A 260 0.83 18.52 -4.55
C GLN A 260 -0.70 18.66 -4.66
N ARG A 261 -1.21 19.48 -5.58
CA ARG A 261 -2.63 19.80 -5.72
C ARG A 261 -3.34 19.05 -6.86
N SER A 262 -2.74 17.97 -7.36
CA SER A 262 -3.36 17.17 -8.43
C SER A 262 -3.86 15.83 -7.90
N HIS A 263 -4.99 15.35 -8.43
CA HIS A 263 -5.47 13.98 -8.19
C HIS A 263 -4.37 12.94 -8.48
N ASP A 264 -3.56 13.20 -9.52
CA ASP A 264 -2.44 12.36 -9.91
C ASP A 264 -1.36 12.25 -8.82
N HIS A 265 -1.07 13.32 -8.07
CA HIS A 265 -0.12 13.29 -6.97
C HIS A 265 -0.57 12.34 -5.85
N LEU A 266 -1.86 12.38 -5.49
CA LEU A 266 -2.40 11.48 -4.47
C LEU A 266 -2.42 10.02 -4.95
N VAL A 267 -2.80 9.79 -6.21
CA VAL A 267 -2.75 8.44 -6.78
C VAL A 267 -1.32 7.91 -6.75
N ARG A 268 -0.35 8.74 -7.15
CA ARG A 268 1.08 8.41 -7.08
C ARG A 268 1.54 8.18 -5.64
N SER A 269 1.11 8.98 -4.66
CA SER A 269 1.52 8.80 -3.25
C SER A 269 0.97 7.51 -2.65
N TYR A 270 -0.26 7.12 -2.99
CA TYR A 270 -0.80 5.80 -2.62
C TYR A 270 -0.12 4.64 -3.33
N GLN A 271 0.07 4.73 -4.65
CA GLN A 271 0.81 3.72 -5.40
C GLN A 271 2.24 3.56 -4.87
N PHE A 272 2.84 4.66 -4.43
CA PHE A 272 4.15 4.69 -3.80
C PHE A 272 4.14 4.01 -2.42
N ALA A 273 3.13 4.28 -1.58
CA ALA A 273 2.98 3.61 -0.29
C ALA A 273 2.81 2.08 -0.45
N VAL A 274 2.14 1.65 -1.53
CA VAL A 274 1.95 0.23 -1.87
C VAL A 274 3.24 -0.40 -2.34
N ALA A 275 3.95 0.27 -3.23
CA ALA A 275 5.25 -0.17 -3.69
C ALA A 275 6.23 -0.30 -2.52
N LEU A 276 6.17 0.61 -1.54
CA LEU A 276 6.91 0.51 -0.28
C LEU A 276 6.52 -0.73 0.52
N GLU A 277 5.22 -0.95 0.77
CA GLU A 277 4.73 -2.07 1.58
C GLU A 277 5.06 -3.43 0.94
N GLN A 278 4.99 -3.54 -0.40
CA GLN A 278 5.33 -4.77 -1.14
C GLN A 278 6.83 -5.06 -1.23
N THR A 279 7.67 -4.03 -1.12
CA THR A 279 9.13 -4.18 -1.25
C THR A 279 9.83 -4.36 0.10
N ARG A 280 9.18 -3.91 1.18
CA ARG A 280 9.67 -4.02 2.55
C ARG A 280 9.82 -5.47 3.02
N ARG A 281 10.93 -5.76 3.68
CA ARG A 281 11.10 -6.95 4.53
C ARG A 281 11.13 -6.52 6.00
N ASP A 282 10.85 -7.45 6.90
CA ASP A 282 10.78 -7.17 8.35
C ASP A 282 12.08 -6.61 8.94
N THR A 283 13.23 -6.94 8.34
CA THR A 283 14.56 -6.52 8.80
C THR A 283 15.06 -5.21 8.16
N ASP A 284 14.42 -4.75 7.09
CA ASP A 284 14.94 -3.64 6.28
C ASP A 284 14.44 -2.31 6.85
N ILE A 285 15.36 -1.36 7.09
CA ILE A 285 15.02 0.01 7.51
C ILE A 285 14.93 0.88 6.26
N ILE A 286 13.82 1.61 6.11
CA ILE A 286 13.58 2.54 5.01
C ILE A 286 13.48 3.94 5.60
N GLY A 287 14.23 4.91 5.09
CA GLY A 287 13.96 6.30 5.43
C GLY A 287 14.29 7.31 4.35
N ARG A 288 13.79 8.52 4.56
CA ARG A 288 13.84 9.61 3.60
C ARG A 288 14.96 10.58 3.94
N MET A 289 15.83 10.83 2.98
CA MET A 289 16.93 11.79 3.06
C MET A 289 16.41 13.22 2.79
N ARG A 290 17.09 14.26 3.29
CA ARG A 290 16.79 15.68 3.00
C ARG A 290 16.78 16.00 1.51
N GLY A 291 17.57 15.26 0.72
CA GLY A 291 17.57 15.34 -0.74
C GLY A 291 16.37 14.68 -1.41
N GLY A 292 15.37 14.20 -0.65
CA GLY A 292 14.14 13.58 -1.15
C GLY A 292 14.29 12.09 -1.46
N GLN A 293 15.51 11.58 -1.56
CA GLN A 293 15.76 10.18 -1.87
C GLN A 293 15.31 9.27 -0.72
N LEU A 294 14.85 8.07 -1.07
CA LEU A 294 14.67 7.00 -0.09
C LEU A 294 15.95 6.18 0.01
N LEU A 295 16.38 5.90 1.23
CA LEU A 295 17.47 5.00 1.54
C LEU A 295 16.90 3.74 2.19
N PHE A 296 17.27 2.59 1.63
CA PHE A 296 17.02 1.26 2.17
C PHE A 296 18.33 0.73 2.76
N LEU A 297 18.31 0.46 4.06
CA LEU A 297 19.42 -0.12 4.80
C LEU A 297 19.24 -1.63 4.88
N LEU A 298 20.22 -2.37 4.38
CA LEU A 298 20.19 -3.83 4.25
C LEU A 298 21.33 -4.46 5.06
N PRO A 299 21.09 -4.77 6.35
CA PRO A 299 22.06 -5.49 7.17
C PRO A 299 22.30 -6.89 6.60
N GLU A 300 23.52 -7.41 6.77
CA GLU A 300 23.88 -8.79 6.42
C GLU A 300 23.63 -9.14 4.95
N THR A 301 23.77 -8.14 4.07
CA THR A 301 23.46 -8.28 2.64
C THR A 301 24.68 -7.90 1.80
N PRO A 302 25.27 -8.85 1.04
CA PRO A 302 26.32 -8.55 0.06
C PRO A 302 25.81 -7.69 -1.08
N LEU A 303 26.73 -7.14 -1.88
CA LEU A 303 26.37 -6.36 -3.06
C LEU A 303 25.52 -7.17 -4.05
N GLU A 304 25.84 -8.45 -4.27
CA GLU A 304 25.07 -9.35 -5.13
C GLU A 304 23.63 -9.54 -4.61
N GLY A 305 23.45 -9.51 -3.30
CA GLY A 305 22.15 -9.59 -2.63
C GLY A 305 21.25 -8.38 -2.88
N THR A 306 21.80 -7.25 -3.34
CA THR A 306 21.03 -6.05 -3.69
C THR A 306 20.33 -6.16 -5.03
N VAL A 307 20.84 -6.97 -5.96
CA VAL A 307 20.31 -7.07 -7.34
C VAL A 307 18.84 -7.52 -7.38
N PRO A 308 18.43 -8.59 -6.68
CA PRO A 308 17.02 -8.99 -6.65
C PRO A 308 16.12 -7.95 -5.99
N MET A 309 16.65 -7.17 -5.04
CA MET A 309 15.90 -6.07 -4.41
C MET A 309 15.72 -4.90 -5.38
N MET A 310 16.79 -4.49 -6.08
CA MET A 310 16.70 -3.45 -7.11
C MET A 310 15.69 -3.81 -8.20
N ALA A 311 15.66 -5.08 -8.65
CA ALA A 311 14.67 -5.56 -9.60
C ALA A 311 13.23 -5.49 -9.04
N ARG A 312 13.03 -5.82 -7.75
CA ARG A 312 11.73 -5.70 -7.08
C ARG A 312 11.28 -4.25 -6.96
N LEU A 313 12.20 -3.36 -6.57
CA LEU A 313 11.95 -1.91 -6.50
C LEU A 313 11.62 -1.34 -7.88
N ALA A 314 12.38 -1.69 -8.91
CA ALA A 314 12.10 -1.29 -10.29
C ALA A 314 10.70 -1.72 -10.75
N LYS A 315 10.33 -2.98 -10.47
CA LYS A 315 9.00 -3.50 -10.82
C LYS A 315 7.86 -2.82 -10.04
N ALA A 316 8.09 -2.51 -8.76
CA ALA A 316 7.08 -1.92 -7.89
C ALA A 316 6.90 -0.41 -8.14
N PHE A 317 8.00 0.32 -8.27
CA PHE A 317 8.01 1.78 -8.40
C PHE A 317 8.06 2.28 -9.84
N GLY A 318 8.55 1.49 -10.80
CA GLY A 318 8.65 1.89 -12.21
C GLY A 318 7.32 2.33 -12.84
N PRO A 319 6.19 1.65 -12.57
CA PRO A 319 4.87 2.09 -13.05
C PRO A 319 4.34 3.37 -12.38
N VAL A 320 5.01 3.84 -11.32
CA VAL A 320 4.57 4.95 -10.45
C VAL A 320 5.46 6.19 -10.63
N LEU A 321 6.75 5.96 -10.89
CA LEU A 321 7.81 6.96 -10.93
C LEU A 321 8.47 6.94 -12.32
N ASP A 322 8.04 7.86 -13.19
CA ASP A 322 8.45 7.93 -14.60
C ASP A 322 9.96 8.18 -14.79
N ASP A 323 10.62 8.76 -13.80
CA ASP A 323 12.04 9.12 -13.78
C ASP A 323 12.84 8.37 -12.70
N LEU A 324 12.39 7.15 -12.37
CA LEU A 324 12.98 6.32 -11.33
C LEU A 324 14.47 6.03 -11.59
N GLN A 325 15.30 6.32 -10.59
CA GLN A 325 16.70 5.93 -10.56
C GLN A 325 16.98 5.13 -9.29
N ILE A 326 17.75 4.05 -9.43
CA ILE A 326 18.13 3.19 -8.31
C ILE A 326 19.65 3.00 -8.32
N GLY A 327 20.27 3.17 -7.16
CA GLY A 327 21.70 2.98 -6.95
C GLY A 327 21.95 2.11 -5.74
N ALA A 328 22.98 1.27 -5.77
CA ALA A 328 23.32 0.37 -4.67
C ALA A 328 24.83 0.32 -4.44
N THR A 329 25.22 0.17 -3.18
CA THR A 329 26.63 -0.08 -2.82
C THR A 329 26.71 -0.88 -1.53
N THR A 330 27.81 -1.59 -1.36
CA THR A 330 28.18 -2.24 -0.10
C THR A 330 29.17 -1.37 0.68
N PHE A 331 29.21 -1.57 1.99
CA PHE A 331 30.11 -0.90 2.92
C PHE A 331 31.56 -1.30 2.62
N VAL A 332 32.48 -0.35 2.72
CA VAL A 332 33.92 -0.56 2.58
C VAL A 332 34.60 -0.04 3.84
N GLU A 333 35.57 -0.78 4.36
CA GLU A 333 36.30 -0.37 5.55
C GLU A 333 36.93 1.02 5.38
N GLY A 334 36.67 1.92 6.32
CA GLY A 334 37.07 3.32 6.27
C GLY A 334 35.96 4.30 5.83
N ASP A 335 34.79 3.81 5.40
CA ASP A 335 33.67 4.69 5.10
C ASP A 335 33.13 5.42 6.34
N SER A 336 32.87 6.72 6.18
CA SER A 336 31.91 7.43 7.01
C SER A 336 30.48 7.19 6.50
N VAL A 337 29.48 7.54 7.33
CA VAL A 337 28.06 7.53 6.93
C VAL A 337 27.85 8.33 5.63
N ASP A 338 28.44 9.53 5.54
CA ASP A 338 28.28 10.39 4.36
C ASP A 338 28.93 9.78 3.12
N CYS A 339 30.18 9.29 3.23
CA CYS A 339 30.87 8.66 2.09
C CYS A 339 30.12 7.42 1.58
N PHE A 340 29.54 6.64 2.48
CA PHE A 340 28.77 5.46 2.12
C PHE A 340 27.50 5.82 1.32
N ILE A 341 26.77 6.83 1.78
CA ILE A 341 25.57 7.35 1.11
C ILE A 341 25.92 8.00 -0.24
N GLU A 342 26.94 8.85 -0.28
CA GLU A 342 27.39 9.52 -1.51
C GLU A 342 27.82 8.51 -2.57
N ARG A 343 28.49 7.42 -2.17
CA ARG A 343 28.84 6.35 -3.09
C ARG A 343 27.62 5.64 -3.66
N ALA A 344 26.56 5.44 -2.86
CA ALA A 344 25.30 4.88 -3.35
C ALA A 344 24.65 5.81 -4.40
N LEU A 345 24.62 7.12 -4.10
CA LEU A 345 24.09 8.16 -5.00
C LEU A 345 24.88 8.25 -6.32
N SER A 346 26.21 8.11 -6.26
CA SER A 346 27.06 8.12 -7.47
C SER A 346 26.80 6.95 -8.43
N LYS A 347 26.10 5.91 -7.96
CA LYS A 347 25.75 4.70 -8.70
C LYS A 347 24.29 4.66 -9.13
N LEU A 348 23.57 5.78 -9.07
CA LEU A 348 22.19 5.86 -9.57
C LEU A 348 22.15 5.54 -11.07
N VAL A 349 21.31 4.58 -11.44
CA VAL A 349 21.04 4.21 -12.83
C VAL A 349 19.54 4.37 -13.09
N ALA A 350 19.19 4.95 -14.23
CA ALA A 350 17.80 5.07 -14.66
C ALA A 350 17.18 3.69 -14.88
N VAL A 351 15.98 3.50 -14.34
CA VAL A 351 15.17 2.30 -14.56
C VAL A 351 14.27 2.57 -15.76
N VAL A 352 14.49 1.84 -16.84
CA VAL A 352 13.58 1.88 -17.99
C VAL A 352 12.41 0.94 -17.68
N PRO A 353 11.15 1.40 -17.73
CA PRO A 353 10.00 0.50 -17.60
C PRO A 353 9.97 -0.46 -18.79
N ASP A 354 9.92 -1.76 -18.52
CA ASP A 354 9.67 -2.80 -19.55
C ASP A 354 8.22 -2.77 -20.05
#